data_AF-A0A1Q8ZHV6-F1
#
_entry.id   AF-A0A1Q8ZHV6-F1
#
_cell.length_a   1.000
_cell.length_b   1.000
_cell.length_c   1.000
_cell.angle_alpha   90.00
_cell.angle_beta   90.00
_cell.angle_gamma   90.00
#
_symmetry.space_group_name_H-M   'P 1'
#
loop_
_entity.id
_entity.type
_entity.pdbx_description
1 polymer ?
#
loop_
_entity_poly.entity_id
_entity_poly.type
_entity_poly.pdbx_seq_one_letter_code
_entity_poly.pdbx_strand_id
1 'polypeptide(L)'
;MSALLVSTFSGFSTIALAGPKFPLQGQASTPQLANTGAAPKQLGNTNSRNQPGTLSNESRSGGKRGNCVNEPQAAVKLLQPQGVKMETTLDTPVIPWFTTVSRAFEVGIDDQQTEKELLSQEIPLKQITARKLNSFSIPNSAALVPGKVYTLTVSLICNTKDRSQDAFEKMELTRVAPTADLVKAIQDLSKNTQTPGVIIAKARLYQKSGYWYDAISTLLAVPRSQPIQAELVRMLDQAGLKDIAAAERR
;
A
#
# COMPACT_ATOMS: atom_id res chain seq x y z
N MET A 1 8.34 -22.67 54.39
CA MET A 1 9.80 -22.70 54.65
C MET A 1 10.51 -22.85 53.32
N SER A 2 11.66 -22.17 53.17
CA SER A 2 12.55 -22.09 51.99
C SER A 2 12.09 -21.10 50.90
N ALA A 3 12.52 -19.83 50.93
CA ALA A 3 13.84 -19.25 50.56
C ALA A 3 13.82 -18.78 49.08
N LEU A 4 13.52 -17.50 48.81
CA LEU A 4 14.47 -16.37 48.64
C LEU A 4 15.59 -16.63 47.61
N LEU A 5 15.50 -15.97 46.46
CA LEU A 5 16.66 -15.47 45.71
C LEU A 5 16.25 -14.22 44.92
N VAL A 6 16.67 -13.09 45.45
CA VAL A 6 16.68 -11.77 44.81
C VAL A 6 17.98 -11.69 44.01
N SER A 7 17.91 -11.33 42.73
CA SER A 7 19.09 -10.96 41.94
C SER A 7 18.85 -9.61 41.29
N THR A 8 19.44 -8.58 41.90
CA THR A 8 19.58 -7.23 41.36
C THR A 8 20.76 -7.21 40.39
N PHE A 9 20.54 -6.77 39.15
CA PHE A 9 21.63 -6.37 38.25
C PHE A 9 21.55 -4.86 38.02
N SER A 10 22.47 -4.16 38.65
CA SER A 10 22.84 -2.77 38.41
C SER A 10 23.93 -2.73 37.33
N GLY A 11 23.74 -1.88 36.31
CA GLY A 11 24.72 -1.69 35.24
C GLY A 11 24.39 -0.49 34.38
N PHE A 12 24.63 0.71 34.92
CA PHE A 12 24.71 1.94 34.13
C PHE A 12 26.11 2.01 33.49
N SER A 13 26.15 2.10 32.17
CA SER A 13 27.34 2.58 31.43
C SER A 13 26.95 3.79 30.61
N THR A 14 27.36 4.97 31.09
CA THR A 14 27.34 6.23 30.35
C THR A 14 28.56 6.28 29.44
N ILE A 15 28.36 6.27 28.12
CA ILE A 15 29.38 6.65 27.15
C ILE A 15 29.04 8.05 26.64
N ALA A 16 29.77 9.03 27.15
CA ALA A 16 29.90 10.35 26.55
C ALA A 16 31.08 10.29 25.58
N LEU A 17 30.86 10.54 24.29
CA LEU A 17 31.94 10.85 23.35
C LEU A 17 31.73 12.24 22.76
N ALA A 18 32.71 13.09 23.06
CA ALA A 18 32.89 14.42 22.54
C ALA A 18 33.14 14.39 21.03
N GLY A 19 32.56 15.36 20.31
CA GLY A 19 32.82 15.59 18.90
C GLY A 19 34.12 16.37 18.65
N PRO A 20 34.54 16.45 17.37
CA PRO A 20 35.35 17.56 16.89
C PRO A 20 34.51 18.48 15.98
N LYS A 21 34.58 19.78 16.29
CA LYS A 21 34.33 20.90 15.37
C LYS A 21 35.45 20.95 14.33
N PHE A 22 35.18 21.40 13.10
CA PHE A 22 36.05 22.19 12.17
C PHE A 22 35.37 22.21 10.77
N PRO A 23 35.72 23.13 9.84
CA PRO A 23 35.39 24.55 9.81
C PRO A 23 34.58 24.97 8.56
N LEU A 24 34.11 26.21 8.57
CA LEU A 24 33.58 26.99 7.45
C LEU A 24 34.61 27.18 6.32
N GLN A 25 34.15 27.11 5.06
CA GLN A 25 34.36 28.07 3.94
C GLN A 25 34.30 27.35 2.58
N GLY A 26 33.62 27.97 1.59
CA GLY A 26 33.68 27.48 0.20
C GLY A 26 32.62 28.02 -0.75
N GLN A 27 32.60 29.36 -0.92
CA GLN A 27 32.27 30.15 -2.12
C GLN A 27 31.22 29.67 -3.14
N ALA A 28 30.27 30.59 -3.38
CA ALA A 28 29.39 30.65 -4.53
C ALA A 28 30.14 30.83 -5.86
N SER A 29 29.61 30.25 -6.94
CA SER A 29 29.81 30.73 -8.32
C SER A 29 28.69 30.17 -9.22
N THR A 30 27.76 31.04 -9.61
CA THR A 30 26.82 30.85 -10.73
C THR A 30 27.50 31.24 -12.04
N PRO A 31 27.32 30.47 -13.12
CA PRO A 31 27.45 30.98 -14.47
C PRO A 31 26.07 31.34 -15.04
N GLN A 32 25.91 32.60 -15.45
CA GLN A 32 24.82 33.09 -16.30
C GLN A 32 25.21 33.02 -17.78
N LEU A 33 24.18 32.71 -18.59
CA LEU A 33 23.90 33.14 -19.98
C LEU A 33 24.95 32.95 -21.09
N ALA A 34 24.55 32.21 -22.12
CA ALA A 34 24.66 32.70 -23.48
C ALA A 34 23.49 32.19 -24.34
N ASN A 35 22.66 33.14 -24.73
CA ASN A 35 21.57 33.04 -25.68
C ASN A 35 22.15 33.34 -27.07
N THR A 36 22.10 32.40 -28.00
CA THR A 36 22.33 32.69 -29.43
C THR A 36 21.27 31.98 -30.24
N GLY A 37 20.32 32.76 -30.73
CA GLY A 37 19.33 32.33 -31.71
C GLY A 37 19.97 32.14 -33.08
N ALA A 38 19.53 31.11 -33.78
CA ALA A 38 19.53 31.01 -35.24
C ALA A 38 18.53 29.93 -35.69
N ALA A 39 17.35 30.36 -36.13
CA ALA A 39 16.56 29.69 -37.17
C ALA A 39 16.72 30.56 -38.45
N PRO A 40 16.39 30.11 -39.70
CA PRO A 40 15.50 29.00 -40.03
C PRO A 40 15.93 28.15 -41.25
N LYS A 41 15.21 27.06 -41.52
CA LYS A 41 14.63 26.76 -42.85
C LYS A 41 13.62 25.62 -42.75
N GLN A 42 12.38 25.96 -43.08
CA GLN A 42 11.28 25.02 -43.29
C GLN A 42 11.36 24.40 -44.68
N LEU A 43 10.99 23.13 -44.80
CA LEU A 43 10.25 22.59 -45.94
C LEU A 43 9.67 21.22 -45.54
N GLY A 44 8.35 21.04 -45.66
CA GLY A 44 7.71 19.73 -45.45
C GLY A 44 6.29 19.80 -44.91
N ASN A 45 5.39 20.37 -45.71
CA ASN A 45 3.96 20.50 -45.49
C ASN A 45 3.24 19.15 -45.71
N THR A 46 2.48 18.66 -44.71
CA THR A 46 1.25 17.90 -44.95
C THR A 46 0.19 18.28 -43.91
N ASN A 47 -0.83 18.98 -44.37
CA ASN A 47 -2.10 19.26 -43.68
C ASN A 47 -2.78 18.00 -43.12
N SER A 48 -3.11 17.98 -41.83
CA SER A 48 -4.34 17.31 -41.36
C SER A 48 -4.86 17.93 -40.06
N ARG A 49 -5.76 18.88 -40.25
CA ARG A 49 -7.06 19.05 -39.57
C ARG A 49 -7.09 18.98 -38.02
N ASN A 50 -7.23 20.17 -37.44
CA ASN A 50 -7.70 20.51 -36.09
C ASN A 50 -8.63 19.48 -35.39
N GLN A 51 -8.20 19.00 -34.22
CA GLN A 51 -9.08 18.69 -33.08
C GLN A 51 -8.43 19.18 -31.77
N PRO A 52 -9.10 20.02 -30.96
CA PRO A 52 -8.68 20.31 -29.59
C PRO A 52 -9.27 19.26 -28.65
N GLY A 53 -8.42 18.43 -28.04
CA GLY A 53 -8.81 17.36 -27.14
C GLY A 53 -7.86 17.22 -25.96
N THR A 54 -8.21 17.91 -24.87
CA THR A 54 -8.02 17.53 -23.46
C THR A 54 -6.67 16.95 -23.02
N LEU A 55 -5.93 17.76 -22.26
CA LEU A 55 -4.98 17.33 -21.23
C LEU A 55 -5.72 16.48 -20.19
N SER A 56 -5.72 15.16 -20.34
CA SER A 56 -6.07 14.25 -19.26
C SER A 56 -4.79 13.70 -18.66
N ASN A 57 -4.56 14.06 -17.39
CA ASN A 57 -3.58 13.45 -16.50
C ASN A 57 -3.42 11.96 -16.77
N GLU A 58 -2.22 11.57 -17.20
CA GLU A 58 -1.79 10.19 -17.22
C GLU A 58 -1.87 9.66 -15.78
N SER A 59 -2.88 8.85 -15.51
CA SER A 59 -2.90 8.02 -14.32
C SER A 59 -1.72 7.07 -14.44
N ARG A 60 -0.69 7.24 -13.61
CA ARG A 60 0.38 6.25 -13.45
C ARG A 60 -0.18 4.98 -12.82
N SER A 61 -0.90 4.19 -13.60
CA SER A 61 -1.19 2.78 -13.35
C SER A 61 -0.03 2.00 -13.94
N GLY A 62 0.90 1.59 -13.08
CA GLY A 62 2.14 0.92 -13.45
C GLY A 62 1.91 -0.54 -13.84
N GLY A 63 1.98 -0.82 -15.15
CA GLY A 63 2.27 -2.15 -15.72
C GLY A 63 1.05 -3.01 -16.07
N LYS A 64 0.64 -3.01 -17.35
CA LYS A 64 -0.37 -3.93 -17.90
C LYS A 64 0.21 -4.77 -19.03
N ARG A 65 0.50 -6.06 -18.81
CA ARG A 65 0.45 -7.13 -19.84
C ARG A 65 0.23 -8.51 -19.19
N GLY A 66 -0.78 -9.21 -19.71
CA GLY A 66 -1.15 -10.59 -19.42
C GLY A 66 -2.64 -10.78 -19.73
N ASN A 67 -2.96 -11.39 -20.87
CA ASN A 67 -4.33 -11.81 -21.15
C ASN A 67 -4.42 -13.27 -20.70
N CYS A 68 -5.06 -13.51 -19.55
CA CYS A 68 -5.72 -14.79 -19.35
C CYS A 68 -6.57 -15.02 -20.59
N VAL A 69 -6.24 -16.04 -21.39
CA VAL A 69 -6.98 -16.35 -22.61
C VAL A 69 -8.44 -16.55 -22.18
N ASN A 70 -9.31 -15.59 -22.52
CA ASN A 70 -10.73 -15.48 -22.16
C ASN A 70 -11.12 -14.77 -20.83
N GLU A 71 -10.22 -14.18 -20.06
CA GLU A 71 -10.60 -13.32 -18.92
C GLU A 71 -10.14 -11.88 -19.14
N PRO A 72 -11.01 -10.89 -18.92
CA PRO A 72 -10.60 -9.50 -19.02
C PRO A 72 -9.58 -9.18 -17.92
N GLN A 73 -8.55 -8.40 -18.24
CA GLN A 73 -7.60 -7.89 -17.25
C GLN A 73 -8.28 -7.11 -16.10
N ALA A 74 -9.50 -6.62 -16.32
CA ALA A 74 -10.37 -6.05 -15.28
C ALA A 74 -10.83 -7.06 -14.20
N ALA A 75 -10.40 -8.33 -14.28
CA ALA A 75 -10.76 -9.37 -13.34
C ALA A 75 -10.11 -9.22 -11.96
N VAL A 76 -9.04 -8.42 -11.82
CA VAL A 76 -8.36 -8.15 -10.54
C VAL A 76 -8.21 -6.65 -10.36
N LYS A 77 -8.43 -6.15 -9.14
CA LYS A 77 -8.29 -4.74 -8.80
C LYS A 77 -7.77 -4.57 -7.38
N LEU A 78 -6.56 -4.05 -7.24
CA LEU A 78 -6.06 -3.57 -5.95
C LEU A 78 -6.83 -2.32 -5.50
N LEU A 79 -7.00 -2.18 -4.19
CA LEU A 79 -7.74 -1.05 -3.64
C LEU A 79 -6.84 0.20 -3.56
N GLN A 80 -6.98 1.07 -4.56
CA GLN A 80 -6.29 2.35 -4.64
C GLN A 80 -7.30 3.47 -4.92
N PRO A 81 -7.84 4.11 -3.86
CA PRO A 81 -8.69 5.28 -4.03
C PRO A 81 -7.91 6.45 -4.64
N GLN A 82 -8.60 7.26 -5.46
CA GLN A 82 -8.00 8.47 -6.01
C GLN A 82 -7.79 9.52 -4.91
N GLY A 83 -6.63 10.19 -4.93
CA GLY A 83 -6.31 11.28 -3.99
C GLY A 83 -6.01 10.84 -2.56
N VAL A 84 -5.91 9.54 -2.31
CA VAL A 84 -5.53 8.99 -1.00
C VAL A 84 -4.07 8.56 -1.04
N LYS A 85 -3.32 8.89 0.02
CA LYS A 85 -1.95 8.42 0.17
C LYS A 85 -1.96 6.93 0.50
N MET A 86 -1.18 6.15 -0.26
CA MET A 86 -0.98 4.73 0.01
C MET A 86 0.18 4.57 1.01
N GLU A 87 -0.12 4.92 2.26
CA GLU A 87 0.80 4.81 3.39
C GLU A 87 0.22 3.86 4.45
N THR A 88 1.10 3.12 5.12
CA THR A 88 0.75 2.24 6.24
C THR A 88 1.64 2.49 7.45
N THR A 89 1.04 2.43 8.64
CA THR A 89 1.76 2.41 9.92
C THR A 89 1.86 1.01 10.52
N LEU A 90 1.33 -0.01 9.83
CA LEU A 90 1.37 -1.41 10.23
C LEU A 90 2.59 -2.09 9.60
N ASP A 91 3.27 -2.93 10.38
CA ASP A 91 4.33 -3.82 9.89
C ASP A 91 3.77 -5.01 9.10
N THR A 92 2.62 -5.54 9.50
CA THR A 92 1.93 -6.63 8.78
C THR A 92 0.50 -6.22 8.38
N PRO A 93 0.33 -5.26 7.45
CA PRO A 93 -0.99 -4.92 6.97
C PRO A 93 -1.63 -6.06 6.18
N VAL A 94 -2.93 -5.95 5.95
CA VAL A 94 -3.69 -6.81 5.06
C VAL A 94 -3.68 -6.18 3.67
N ILE A 95 -3.46 -7.00 2.64
CA ILE A 95 -3.51 -6.63 1.23
C ILE A 95 -4.91 -6.93 0.69
N PRO A 96 -5.75 -5.91 0.43
CA PRO A 96 -7.07 -6.09 -0.15
C PRO A 96 -7.08 -5.99 -1.67
N TRP A 97 -7.81 -6.90 -2.33
CA TRP A 97 -8.11 -6.80 -3.75
C TRP A 97 -9.54 -7.26 -4.04
N PHE A 98 -10.14 -6.68 -5.06
CA PHE A 98 -11.41 -7.13 -5.60
C PHE A 98 -11.16 -8.01 -6.82
N THR A 99 -11.95 -9.07 -6.98
CA THR A 99 -11.94 -9.87 -8.21
C THR A 99 -13.34 -10.24 -8.65
N THR A 100 -13.57 -10.34 -9.96
CA THR A 100 -14.83 -10.83 -10.55
C THR A 100 -14.81 -12.32 -10.84
N VAL A 101 -13.68 -13.00 -10.67
CA VAL A 101 -13.47 -14.41 -11.04
C VAL A 101 -13.08 -15.25 -9.82
N SER A 102 -13.39 -16.55 -9.88
CA SER A 102 -12.96 -17.53 -8.88
C SER A 102 -11.85 -18.36 -9.51
N ARG A 103 -10.59 -17.96 -9.29
CA ARG A 103 -9.36 -18.63 -9.74
C ARG A 103 -8.29 -18.54 -8.65
N ALA A 104 -7.17 -19.24 -8.81
CA ALA A 104 -6.01 -19.07 -7.94
C ALA A 104 -5.32 -17.73 -8.22
N PHE A 105 -4.74 -17.15 -7.18
CA PHE A 105 -4.01 -15.89 -7.24
C PHE A 105 -2.62 -16.05 -6.64
N GLU A 106 -1.74 -15.11 -6.92
CA GLU A 106 -0.46 -14.97 -6.25
C GLU A 106 -0.34 -13.55 -5.69
N VAL A 107 0.14 -13.44 -4.46
CA VAL A 107 0.41 -12.17 -3.81
C VAL A 107 1.92 -12.02 -3.67
N GLY A 108 2.45 -10.93 -4.24
CA GLY A 108 3.87 -10.59 -4.23
C GLY A 108 4.13 -9.30 -3.46
N ILE A 109 5.30 -9.23 -2.80
CA ILE A 109 5.78 -8.04 -2.10
C ILE A 109 7.26 -7.86 -2.40
N ASP A 110 7.60 -6.74 -3.04
CA ASP A 110 8.97 -6.36 -3.35
C ASP A 110 9.37 -5.09 -2.59
N ASP A 111 10.56 -5.08 -2.01
CA ASP A 111 11.20 -3.88 -1.48
C ASP A 111 11.80 -3.07 -2.64
N GLN A 112 11.27 -1.86 -2.90
CA GLN A 112 11.70 -1.05 -4.05
C GLN A 112 13.14 -0.51 -3.92
N GLN A 113 13.65 -0.37 -2.69
CA GLN A 113 15.01 0.15 -2.49
C GLN A 113 16.08 -0.91 -2.76
N THR A 114 15.78 -2.17 -2.46
CA THR A 114 16.72 -3.29 -2.57
C THR A 114 16.43 -4.23 -3.74
N GLU A 115 15.29 -4.04 -4.39
CA GLU A 115 14.74 -4.94 -5.42
C GLU A 115 14.59 -6.39 -4.93
N LYS A 116 14.50 -6.58 -3.61
CA LYS A 116 14.37 -7.88 -2.98
C LYS A 116 12.89 -8.28 -2.88
N GLU A 117 12.57 -9.46 -3.40
CA GLU A 117 11.30 -10.13 -3.11
C GLU A 117 11.26 -10.53 -1.63
N LEU A 118 10.29 -9.98 -0.90
CA LEU A 118 10.03 -10.32 0.50
C LEU A 118 9.03 -11.46 0.63
N LEU A 119 8.12 -11.56 -0.33
CA LEU A 119 7.08 -12.57 -0.35
C LEU A 119 6.62 -12.84 -1.78
N SER A 120 6.43 -14.11 -2.11
CA SER A 120 5.60 -14.56 -3.22
C SER A 120 4.80 -15.76 -2.74
N GLN A 121 3.48 -15.62 -2.70
CA GLN A 121 2.60 -16.63 -2.12
C GLN A 121 1.35 -16.87 -2.98
N GLU A 122 1.15 -18.13 -3.35
CA GLU A 122 -0.08 -18.58 -4.01
C GLU A 122 -1.24 -18.66 -3.01
N ILE A 123 -2.38 -18.11 -3.43
CA ILE A 123 -3.67 -18.19 -2.76
C ILE A 123 -4.55 -19.16 -3.54
N PRO A 124 -4.84 -20.35 -2.97
CA PRO A 124 -5.59 -21.36 -3.68
C PRO A 124 -7.04 -20.93 -3.90
N LEU A 125 -7.64 -21.37 -5.01
CA LEU A 125 -9.03 -21.09 -5.40
C LEU A 125 -10.04 -21.20 -4.25
N LYS A 126 -9.89 -22.19 -3.36
CA LYS A 126 -10.79 -22.41 -2.21
C LYS A 126 -10.86 -21.24 -1.22
N GLN A 127 -9.89 -20.32 -1.26
CA GLN A 127 -9.84 -19.13 -0.42
C GLN A 127 -10.34 -17.87 -1.16
N ILE A 128 -10.72 -18.00 -2.43
CA ILE A 128 -11.09 -16.89 -3.29
C ILE A 128 -12.58 -16.87 -3.55
N THR A 129 -13.19 -15.72 -3.28
CA THR A 129 -14.60 -15.48 -3.57
C THR A 129 -14.74 -14.47 -4.70
N ALA A 130 -15.34 -14.88 -5.82
CA ALA A 130 -15.65 -13.99 -6.93
C ALA A 130 -16.65 -12.91 -6.52
N ARG A 131 -16.53 -11.73 -7.14
CA ARG A 131 -17.36 -10.54 -6.92
C ARG A 131 -17.38 -10.08 -5.46
N LYS A 132 -16.28 -10.34 -4.75
CA LYS A 132 -16.05 -9.92 -3.37
C LYS A 132 -14.65 -9.37 -3.21
N LEU A 133 -14.48 -8.61 -2.14
CA LEU A 133 -13.18 -8.24 -1.63
C LEU A 133 -12.52 -9.49 -1.05
N ASN A 134 -11.30 -9.77 -1.48
CA ASN A 134 -10.42 -10.79 -0.97
C ASN A 134 -9.26 -10.08 -0.26
N SER A 135 -8.64 -10.78 0.68
CA SER A 135 -7.69 -10.19 1.60
C SER A 135 -6.60 -11.18 1.96
N PHE A 136 -5.37 -10.70 2.07
CA PHE A 136 -4.22 -11.49 2.46
C PHE A 136 -3.46 -10.78 3.57
N SER A 137 -3.30 -11.42 4.73
CA SER A 137 -2.51 -10.87 5.84
C SER A 137 -1.04 -11.16 5.61
N ILE A 138 -0.21 -10.10 5.59
CA ILE A 138 1.23 -10.26 5.44
C ILE A 138 1.80 -11.02 6.64
N PRO A 139 2.57 -12.09 6.44
CA PRO A 139 3.18 -12.83 7.54
C PRO A 139 4.33 -12.03 8.18
N ASN A 140 4.65 -12.32 9.44
CA ASN A 140 5.75 -11.66 10.16
C ASN A 140 7.12 -11.80 9.46
N SER A 141 7.32 -12.87 8.68
CA SER A 141 8.55 -13.08 7.89
C SER A 141 8.74 -12.05 6.76
N ALA A 142 7.65 -11.38 6.35
CA ALA A 142 7.63 -10.34 5.34
C ALA A 142 7.18 -8.98 5.92
N ALA A 143 7.41 -8.77 7.22
CA ALA A 143 7.04 -7.53 7.90
C ALA A 143 7.73 -6.31 7.28
N LEU A 144 6.96 -5.24 7.12
CA LEU A 144 7.37 -3.99 6.49
C LEU A 144 8.13 -3.10 7.48
N VAL A 145 9.30 -2.64 7.06
CA VAL A 145 10.17 -1.71 7.79
C VAL A 145 9.81 -0.26 7.50
N PRO A 146 9.69 0.62 8.51
CA PRO A 146 9.50 2.06 8.34
C PRO A 146 10.57 2.74 7.47
N GLY A 147 10.13 3.73 6.69
CA GLY A 147 11.00 4.51 5.79
C GLY A 147 11.22 3.85 4.41
N LYS A 148 10.57 2.72 4.14
CA LYS A 148 10.68 1.99 2.87
C LYS A 148 9.41 2.05 2.04
N VAL A 149 9.56 1.77 0.75
CA VAL A 149 8.47 1.72 -0.23
C VAL A 149 8.44 0.31 -0.81
N TYR A 150 7.26 -0.28 -0.85
CA TYR A 150 7.04 -1.63 -1.31
C TYR A 150 6.15 -1.64 -2.54
N THR A 151 6.44 -2.52 -3.49
CA THR A 151 5.51 -2.85 -4.56
C THR A 151 4.71 -4.06 -4.14
N LEU A 152 3.40 -3.89 -3.98
CA LEU A 152 2.49 -5.01 -3.79
C LEU A 152 1.96 -5.42 -5.16
N THR A 153 1.99 -6.72 -5.45
CA THR A 153 1.47 -7.30 -6.69
C THR A 153 0.40 -8.32 -6.35
N VAL A 154 -0.73 -8.29 -7.06
CA VAL A 154 -1.71 -9.39 -7.03
C VAL A 154 -1.91 -9.88 -8.45
N SER A 155 -1.55 -11.15 -8.68
CA SER A 155 -1.57 -11.79 -9.98
C SER A 155 -2.65 -12.86 -10.04
N LEU A 156 -3.48 -12.84 -11.07
CA LEU A 156 -4.41 -13.90 -11.42
C LEU A 156 -3.64 -15.00 -12.16
N ILE A 157 -3.60 -16.21 -11.60
CA ILE A 157 -2.89 -17.33 -12.21
C ILE A 157 -3.70 -17.87 -13.39
N CYS A 158 -3.21 -17.63 -14.61
CA CYS A 158 -3.88 -18.06 -15.84
C CYS A 158 -3.49 -19.48 -16.23
N ASN A 159 -2.19 -19.80 -16.15
CA ASN A 159 -1.61 -21.10 -16.44
C ASN A 159 -0.46 -21.38 -15.49
N THR A 160 -0.57 -22.42 -14.66
CA THR A 160 0.45 -22.75 -13.65
C THR A 160 1.79 -23.18 -14.27
N LYS A 161 1.81 -23.59 -15.55
CA LYS A 161 3.04 -23.96 -16.27
C LYS A 161 3.69 -22.79 -17.02
N ASP A 162 2.94 -21.73 -17.28
CA ASP A 162 3.40 -20.53 -17.99
C ASP A 162 2.69 -19.30 -17.42
N ARG A 163 3.39 -18.60 -16.54
CA ARG A 163 2.90 -17.41 -15.83
C ARG A 163 3.08 -16.12 -16.64
N SER A 164 3.64 -16.18 -17.85
CA SER A 164 3.95 -14.99 -18.67
C SER A 164 2.71 -14.19 -19.11
N GLN A 165 1.54 -14.82 -19.07
CA GLN A 165 0.26 -14.24 -19.47
C GLN A 165 -0.65 -13.89 -18.28
N ASP A 166 -0.13 -13.99 -17.05
CA ASP A 166 -0.91 -13.65 -15.86
C ASP A 166 -1.37 -12.20 -15.88
N ALA A 167 -2.66 -11.99 -15.65
CA ALA A 167 -3.18 -10.65 -15.42
C ALA A 167 -2.82 -10.24 -13.99
N PHE A 168 -2.19 -9.08 -13.80
CA PHE A 168 -1.82 -8.59 -12.48
C PHE A 168 -2.15 -7.11 -12.33
N GLU A 169 -2.26 -6.69 -11.07
CA GLU A 169 -2.31 -5.28 -10.66
C GLU A 169 -1.18 -5.02 -9.67
N LYS A 170 -0.65 -3.80 -9.68
CA LYS A 170 0.41 -3.36 -8.77
C LYS A 170 0.05 -2.09 -8.03
N MET A 171 0.49 -1.97 -6.79
CA MET A 171 0.42 -0.74 -6.02
C MET A 171 1.70 -0.48 -5.25
N GLU A 172 2.06 0.79 -5.10
CA GLU A 172 3.09 1.21 -4.17
C GLU A 172 2.48 1.44 -2.78
N LEU A 173 3.15 0.95 -1.74
CA LEU A 173 2.79 1.15 -0.35
C LEU A 173 4.01 1.63 0.44
N THR A 174 3.92 2.81 1.03
CA THR A 174 5.00 3.36 1.85
C THR A 174 4.76 3.03 3.32
N ARG A 175 5.74 2.41 3.97
CA ARG A 175 5.67 2.17 5.42
C ARG A 175 6.22 3.39 6.16
N VAL A 176 5.37 4.05 6.96
CA VAL A 176 5.73 5.27 7.70
C VAL A 176 5.58 5.08 9.20
N ALA A 177 6.44 5.71 10.00
CA ALA A 177 6.31 5.66 11.45
C ALA A 177 4.99 6.35 11.89
N PRO A 178 4.19 5.74 12.79
CA PRO A 178 3.01 6.39 13.33
C PRO A 178 3.42 7.58 14.21
N THR A 179 2.55 8.59 14.30
CA THR A 179 2.74 9.70 15.24
C THR A 179 2.55 9.23 16.68
N ALA A 180 3.21 9.89 17.64
CA ALA A 180 3.09 9.57 19.06
C ALA A 180 1.62 9.66 19.55
N ASP A 181 0.88 10.66 19.07
CA ASP A 181 -0.54 10.84 19.40
C ASP A 181 -1.41 9.69 18.89
N LEU A 182 -1.17 9.22 17.66
CA LEU A 182 -1.88 8.07 17.09
C LEU A 182 -1.58 6.80 17.88
N VAL A 183 -0.31 6.56 18.22
CA VAL A 183 0.09 5.42 19.06
C VAL A 183 -0.64 5.45 20.39
N LYS A 184 -0.62 6.59 21.08
CA LYS A 184 -1.30 6.76 22.37
C LYS A 184 -2.81 6.51 22.26
N ALA A 185 -3.46 7.11 21.25
CA ALA A 185 -4.90 6.94 21.05
C ALA A 185 -5.29 5.49 20.73
N ILE A 186 -4.49 4.76 19.95
CA ILE A 186 -4.71 3.32 19.69
C ILE A 186 -4.51 2.49 20.95
N GLN A 187 -3.47 2.79 21.74
CA GLN A 187 -3.21 2.09 23.00
C GLN A 187 -4.35 2.30 23.99
N ASP A 188 -4.86 3.53 24.12
CA ASP A 188 -5.99 3.84 25.00
C ASP A 188 -7.26 3.07 24.59
N LEU A 189 -7.53 2.94 23.30
CA LEU A 189 -8.63 2.11 22.78
C LEU A 189 -8.43 0.62 23.04
N SER A 190 -7.19 0.13 22.99
CA SER A 190 -6.87 -1.30 23.04
C SER A 190 -6.81 -1.87 24.46
N LYS A 191 -6.89 -1.04 25.51
CA LYS A 191 -6.83 -1.47 26.91
C LYS A 191 -7.96 -2.41 27.33
N ASN A 192 -9.11 -2.37 26.66
CA ASN A 192 -10.38 -2.89 27.20
C ASN A 192 -11.10 -3.94 26.32
N THR A 193 -10.37 -4.86 25.67
CA THR A 193 -10.90 -5.98 24.85
C THR A 193 -11.13 -5.63 23.37
N GLN A 194 -10.74 -6.55 22.46
CA GLN A 194 -11.00 -6.46 21.02
C GLN A 194 -12.47 -6.78 20.69
N THR A 195 -13.38 -5.87 21.04
CA THR A 195 -14.77 -5.94 20.61
C THR A 195 -14.92 -5.34 19.20
N PRO A 196 -15.98 -5.71 18.44
CA PRO A 196 -16.26 -5.07 17.14
C PRO A 196 -16.31 -3.54 17.20
N GLY A 197 -16.83 -2.97 18.30
CA GLY A 197 -16.85 -1.53 18.52
C GLY A 197 -15.46 -0.91 18.64
N VAL A 198 -14.53 -1.59 19.34
CA VAL A 198 -13.13 -1.15 19.45
C VAL A 198 -12.40 -1.25 18.11
N ILE A 199 -12.65 -2.32 17.35
CA ILE A 199 -12.07 -2.49 16.00
C ILE A 199 -12.53 -1.36 15.06
N ILE A 200 -13.83 -1.05 15.06
CA ILE A 200 -14.37 0.07 14.28
C ILE A 200 -13.79 1.41 14.74
N ALA A 201 -13.68 1.64 16.06
CA ALA A 201 -13.09 2.86 16.59
C ALA A 201 -11.63 3.02 16.16
N LYS A 202 -10.84 1.93 16.20
CA LYS A 202 -9.45 1.91 15.72
C LYS A 202 -9.36 2.21 14.22
N ALA A 203 -10.19 1.57 13.40
CA ALA A 203 -10.22 1.83 11.96
C ALA A 203 -10.57 3.31 11.66
N ARG A 204 -11.58 3.87 12.34
CA ARG A 204 -11.94 5.30 12.20
C ARG A 204 -10.83 6.24 12.64
N LEU A 205 -10.08 5.87 13.66
CA LEU A 205 -8.94 6.66 14.12
C LEU A 205 -7.85 6.71 13.04
N TYR A 206 -7.47 5.56 12.46
CA TYR A 206 -6.54 5.52 11.32
C TYR A 206 -7.04 6.37 10.15
N GLN A 207 -8.33 6.23 9.79
CA GLN A 207 -8.94 7.00 8.70
C GLN A 207 -8.83 8.51 8.95
N LYS A 208 -9.15 8.98 10.17
CA LYS A 208 -9.05 10.39 10.57
C LYS A 208 -7.62 10.91 10.56
N SER A 209 -6.65 10.05 10.86
CA SER A 209 -5.22 10.39 10.81
C SER A 209 -4.62 10.33 9.40
N GLY A 210 -5.42 10.04 8.37
CA GLY A 210 -4.96 9.98 6.98
C GLY A 210 -4.39 8.62 6.55
N TYR A 211 -4.39 7.62 7.44
CA TYR A 211 -3.93 6.26 7.15
C TYR A 211 -5.09 5.39 6.68
N TRP A 212 -5.61 5.70 5.49
CA TRP A 212 -6.76 4.98 4.94
C TRP A 212 -6.50 3.47 4.76
N TYR A 213 -5.29 3.11 4.32
CA TYR A 213 -4.92 1.71 4.14
C TYR A 213 -4.95 0.93 5.46
N ASP A 214 -4.44 1.52 6.55
CA ASP A 214 -4.50 0.93 7.89
C ASP A 214 -5.93 0.78 8.40
N ALA A 215 -6.81 1.73 8.07
CA ALA A 215 -8.22 1.65 8.44
C ALA A 215 -8.89 0.43 7.79
N ILE A 216 -8.72 0.26 6.48
CA ILE A 216 -9.25 -0.90 5.73
C ILE A 216 -8.59 -2.19 6.23
N SER A 217 -7.27 -2.20 6.39
CA SER A 217 -6.53 -3.35 6.90
C SER A 217 -7.04 -3.78 8.29
N THR A 218 -7.37 -2.83 9.17
CA THR A 218 -7.89 -3.11 10.51
C THR A 218 -9.23 -3.84 10.45
N LEU A 219 -10.13 -3.43 9.54
CA LEU A 219 -11.44 -4.07 9.38
C LEU A 219 -11.33 -5.44 8.71
N LEU A 220 -10.36 -5.64 7.81
CA LEU A 220 -10.16 -6.90 7.09
C LEU A 220 -9.34 -7.93 7.85
N ALA A 221 -8.64 -7.52 8.90
CA ALA A 221 -7.90 -8.44 9.77
C ALA A 221 -8.81 -9.31 10.64
N VAL A 222 -10.12 -9.03 10.69
CA VAL A 222 -11.11 -9.75 11.49
C VAL A 222 -12.24 -10.30 10.61
N PRO A 223 -13.01 -11.29 11.10
CA PRO A 223 -14.17 -11.79 10.35
C PRO A 223 -15.15 -10.67 9.98
N ARG A 224 -15.61 -10.68 8.73
CA ARG A 224 -16.55 -9.72 8.14
C ARG A 224 -18.00 -9.94 8.59
N SER A 225 -18.23 -9.86 9.90
CA SER A 225 -19.58 -9.88 10.49
C SER A 225 -20.12 -8.46 10.69
N GLN A 226 -21.42 -8.32 10.98
CA GLN A 226 -21.92 -7.03 11.46
C GLN A 226 -21.42 -6.78 12.89
N PRO A 227 -21.02 -5.54 13.25
CA PRO A 227 -21.08 -4.30 12.48
C PRO A 227 -19.85 -3.99 11.58
N ILE A 228 -18.83 -4.85 11.55
CA ILE A 228 -17.59 -4.64 10.79
C ILE A 228 -17.88 -4.46 9.29
N GLN A 229 -18.75 -5.30 8.72
CA GLN A 229 -19.09 -5.25 7.29
C GLN A 229 -19.74 -3.92 6.90
N ALA A 230 -20.65 -3.39 7.73
CA ALA A 230 -21.27 -2.09 7.46
C ALA A 230 -20.24 -0.95 7.47
N GLU A 231 -19.29 -0.98 8.41
CA GLU A 231 -18.23 0.02 8.47
C GLU A 231 -17.27 -0.06 7.27
N LEU A 232 -16.90 -1.28 6.84
CA LEU A 232 -16.08 -1.51 5.66
C LEU A 232 -16.73 -0.89 4.41
N VAL A 233 -18.00 -1.23 4.17
CA VAL A 233 -18.78 -0.68 3.04
C VAL A 233 -18.82 0.85 3.09
N ARG A 234 -19.08 1.44 4.27
CA ARG A 234 -19.08 2.90 4.46
C ARG A 234 -17.74 3.54 4.08
N MET A 235 -16.62 2.94 4.48
CA MET A 235 -15.28 3.47 4.14
C MET A 235 -14.96 3.33 2.65
N LEU A 236 -15.38 2.23 2.01
CA LEU A 236 -15.24 2.05 0.56
C LEU A 236 -16.04 3.10 -0.22
N ASP A 237 -17.28 3.39 0.18
CA ASP A 237 -18.09 4.43 -0.44
C ASP A 237 -17.43 5.82 -0.35
N GLN A 238 -16.94 6.18 0.84
CA GLN A 238 -16.27 7.46 1.09
C GLN A 238 -14.99 7.63 0.27
N ALA A 239 -14.32 6.52 -0.01
CA ALA A 239 -13.13 6.48 -0.85
C ALA A 239 -13.46 6.48 -2.37
N GLY A 240 -14.74 6.59 -2.75
CA GLY A 240 -15.17 6.57 -4.14
C GLY A 240 -15.19 5.18 -4.78
N LEU A 241 -14.99 4.10 -4.01
CA LEU A 241 -14.99 2.71 -4.48
C LEU A 241 -16.41 2.12 -4.51
N LYS A 242 -17.37 2.86 -5.09
CA LYS A 242 -18.81 2.57 -5.03
C LYS A 242 -19.18 1.20 -5.59
N ASP A 243 -18.54 0.77 -6.68
CA ASP A 243 -18.83 -0.52 -7.30
C ASP A 243 -18.42 -1.70 -6.40
N ILE A 244 -17.26 -1.56 -5.73
CA ILE A 244 -16.76 -2.56 -4.77
C ILE A 244 -17.65 -2.56 -3.52
N ALA A 245 -18.01 -1.37 -3.02
CA ALA A 245 -18.93 -1.24 -1.88
C ALA A 245 -20.30 -1.87 -2.18
N ALA A 246 -20.83 -1.69 -3.39
CA ALA A 246 -22.08 -2.33 -3.82
C ALA A 246 -21.98 -3.85 -3.90
N ALA A 247 -20.86 -4.40 -4.35
CA ALA A 247 -20.61 -5.83 -4.37
C ALA A 247 -20.52 -6.42 -2.94
N GLU A 248 -19.91 -5.68 -2.00
CA GLU A 248 -19.78 -6.10 -0.61
C GLU A 248 -21.11 -6.07 0.19
N ARG A 249 -22.16 -5.40 -0.30
CA ARG A 249 -23.49 -5.39 0.32
C ARG A 249 -24.37 -6.59 -0.02
N ARG A 250 -24.09 -7.26 -1.14
CA ARG A 250 -24.90 -8.39 -1.66
C ARG A 250 -24.59 -9.69 -0.95
#